data_AF-A0AAE8ZWS5-F1
#
_entry.id   AF-A0AAE8ZWS5-F1
#
_cell.length_a   1.000
_cell.length_b   1.000
_cell.length_c   1.000
_cell.angle_alpha   90.00
_cell.angle_beta   90.00
_cell.angle_gamma   90.00
#
_symmetry.space_group_name_H-M   'P 1'
#
loop_
_entity.id
_entity.type
_entity.pdbx_description
1 polymer ?
#
loop_
_entity_poly.entity_id
_entity_poly.type
_entity_poly.pdbx_seq_one_letter_code
_entity_poly.pdbx_strand_id
1 'polypeptide(L)'
;MSVTSNLTISKSLFELTPDMELFYFGIIVFVFSIFNAPILALIITTLKMKNAQSPNMAFLLMNIINFCLLGQGLGHLITFPCLMFPNLLRTFETVVRIIGGIMNTLWICDLSTAKNLKSSVASRRNEIAILFQSSLVTGYISVMIFVWHPALFTTFQFIDMNDITNQAILNFMWLVHCYVNPCMLLVFNK
;
A
#
# COMPACT_ATOMS: atom_id res chain seq x y z
N MET A 1 48.85 -16.84 26.21
CA MET A 1 47.91 -16.48 25.11
C MET A 1 46.50 -16.74 25.60
N SER A 2 45.78 -15.72 26.07
CA SER A 2 44.34 -15.87 26.36
C SER A 2 43.57 -15.65 25.07
N VAL A 3 42.88 -16.69 24.61
CA VAL A 3 41.92 -16.58 23.52
C VAL A 3 40.72 -15.79 24.04
N THR A 4 40.67 -14.49 23.75
CA THR A 4 39.43 -13.70 23.86
C THR A 4 38.47 -14.21 22.79
N SER A 5 37.58 -15.10 23.18
CA SER A 5 36.39 -15.41 22.41
C SER A 5 35.55 -14.15 22.32
N ASN A 6 35.64 -13.44 21.19
CA ASN A 6 34.66 -12.45 20.80
C ASN A 6 33.34 -13.18 20.53
N LEU A 7 32.60 -13.48 21.60
CA LEU A 7 31.23 -13.93 21.52
C LEU A 7 30.43 -12.72 21.03
N THR A 8 30.26 -12.60 19.71
CA THR A 8 29.26 -11.70 19.13
C THR A 8 27.91 -12.18 19.65
N ILE A 9 27.44 -11.58 20.73
CA ILE A 9 26.08 -11.77 21.24
C ILE A 9 25.16 -11.39 20.08
N SER A 10 24.51 -12.39 19.47
CA SER A 10 23.52 -12.10 18.44
C SER A 10 22.40 -11.31 19.09
N LYS A 11 22.17 -10.08 18.60
CA LYS A 11 21.03 -9.30 19.05
C LYS A 11 19.75 -10.04 18.67
N SER A 12 18.77 -10.05 19.56
CA SER A 12 17.49 -10.70 19.30
C SER A 12 16.83 -10.07 18.06
N LEU A 13 16.26 -10.92 17.19
CA LEU A 13 15.52 -10.47 16.02
C LEU A 13 14.31 -9.60 16.42
N PHE A 14 13.68 -9.94 17.55
CA PHE A 14 12.49 -9.28 18.08
C PHE A 14 12.81 -8.26 19.19
N GLU A 15 13.98 -7.63 19.11
CA GLU A 15 14.28 -6.47 19.94
C GLU A 15 13.37 -5.30 19.53
N LEU A 16 12.65 -4.74 20.50
CA LEU A 16 11.75 -3.62 20.28
C LEU A 16 12.52 -2.34 19.97
N THR A 17 11.94 -1.49 19.13
CA THR A 17 12.47 -0.15 18.93
C THR A 17 12.43 0.64 20.25
N PRO A 18 13.50 1.38 20.61
CA PRO A 18 13.50 2.27 21.77
C PRO A 18 12.63 3.52 21.55
N ASP A 19 12.29 3.82 20.30
CA ASP A 19 11.41 4.93 19.92
C ASP A 19 9.94 4.53 20.13
N MET A 20 9.35 5.02 21.23
CA MET A 20 7.99 4.68 21.61
C MET A 20 6.95 5.24 20.62
N GLU A 21 7.22 6.36 19.95
CA GLU A 21 6.31 6.92 18.95
C GLU A 21 6.24 6.00 17.74
N LEU A 22 7.41 5.58 17.23
CA LEU A 22 7.51 4.64 16.12
C LEU A 22 6.93 3.26 16.47
N PHE A 23 7.09 2.82 17.73
CA PHE A 23 6.50 1.57 18.21
C PHE A 23 4.97 1.61 18.18
N TYR A 24 4.34 2.63 18.78
CA TYR A 24 2.88 2.78 18.77
C TYR A 24 2.35 2.98 17.35
N PHE A 25 3.04 3.76 16.54
CA PHE A 25 2.71 3.91 15.13
C PHE A 25 2.72 2.55 14.41
N GLY A 26 3.77 1.75 14.61
CA GLY A 26 3.91 0.39 14.09
C GLY A 26 2.73 -0.52 14.45
N ILE A 27 2.27 -0.49 15.71
CA ILE A 27 1.09 -1.24 16.15
C ILE A 27 -0.16 -0.79 15.39
N ILE A 28 -0.40 0.53 15.31
CA ILE A 28 -1.59 1.09 14.66
C ILE A 28 -1.62 0.66 13.19
N VAL A 29 -0.54 0.89 12.46
CA VAL A 29 -0.50 0.59 11.02
C VAL A 29 -0.56 -0.92 10.74
N PHE A 30 0.00 -1.74 11.63
CA PHE A 30 -0.11 -3.20 11.54
C PHE A 30 -1.57 -3.65 11.72
N VAL A 31 -2.27 -3.17 12.76
CA VAL A 31 -3.69 -3.47 12.97
C VAL A 31 -4.52 -3.02 11.78
N PHE A 32 -4.28 -1.81 11.27
CA PHE A 32 -4.94 -1.33 10.06
C PHE A 32 -4.66 -2.21 8.84
N SER A 33 -3.46 -2.76 8.68
CA SER A 33 -3.13 -3.61 7.53
C SER A 33 -3.82 -4.99 7.56
N ILE A 34 -4.11 -5.53 8.76
CA ILE A 34 -4.80 -6.81 8.94
C ILE A 34 -6.19 -6.80 8.29
N PHE A 35 -6.93 -5.69 8.44
CA PHE A 35 -8.30 -5.59 7.92
C PHE A 35 -8.37 -5.42 6.41
N ASN A 36 -7.26 -5.07 5.74
CA ASN A 36 -7.28 -4.77 4.31
C ASN A 36 -7.60 -6.02 3.48
N ALA A 37 -6.94 -7.14 3.81
CA ALA A 37 -7.12 -8.38 3.06
C ALA A 37 -8.56 -8.95 3.17
N PRO A 38 -9.19 -9.05 4.36
CA PRO A 38 -10.59 -9.45 4.48
C PRO A 38 -11.55 -8.56 3.68
N ILE A 39 -11.41 -7.24 3.75
CA ILE A 39 -12.30 -6.29 3.06
C ILE A 39 -12.19 -6.47 1.54
N LEU A 40 -10.96 -6.52 1.01
CA LEU A 40 -10.73 -6.70 -0.43
C LEU A 40 -11.18 -8.08 -0.92
N ALA A 41 -10.99 -9.13 -0.12
CA ALA A 41 -11.47 -10.48 -0.47
C ALA A 41 -13.00 -10.52 -0.64
N LEU A 42 -13.75 -9.83 0.23
CA LEU A 42 -15.21 -9.72 0.11
C LEU A 42 -15.62 -8.98 -1.17
N ILE A 43 -14.96 -7.87 -1.48
CA ILE A 43 -15.26 -7.08 -2.69
C ILE A 43 -14.94 -7.87 -3.96
N ILE A 44 -13.77 -8.51 -4.01
CA ILE A 44 -13.34 -9.33 -5.16
C ILE A 44 -14.34 -10.46 -5.41
N THR A 45 -14.78 -11.13 -4.33
CA THR A 45 -15.76 -12.22 -4.41
C THR A 45 -17.12 -11.71 -4.90
N THR A 46 -17.58 -10.58 -4.38
CA THR A 46 -18.86 -9.96 -4.77
C THR A 46 -18.86 -9.57 -6.24
N LEU A 47 -17.81 -8.90 -6.72
CA LEU A 47 -17.65 -8.52 -8.12
C LEU A 47 -17.52 -9.73 -9.04
N LYS A 48 -16.83 -10.79 -8.59
CA LYS A 48 -16.75 -12.05 -9.33
C LYS A 48 -18.13 -12.69 -9.50
N MET A 49 -18.94 -12.73 -8.45
CA MET A 49 -20.33 -13.24 -8.50
C MET A 49 -21.19 -12.38 -9.44
N LYS A 50 -21.09 -11.05 -9.35
CA LYS A 50 -21.84 -10.12 -10.21
C LYS A 50 -21.45 -10.24 -11.69
N ASN A 51 -20.16 -10.46 -11.97
CA ASN A 51 -19.69 -10.70 -13.33
C ASN A 51 -20.15 -12.06 -13.90
N ALA A 52 -20.31 -13.08 -13.04
CA ALA A 52 -20.86 -14.37 -13.46
C ALA A 52 -22.35 -14.27 -13.85
N GLN A 53 -23.11 -13.39 -13.20
CA GLN A 53 -24.52 -13.12 -13.52
C GLN A 53 -24.69 -12.20 -14.73
N SER A 54 -23.85 -11.18 -14.82
CA SER A 54 -23.89 -10.15 -15.86
C SER A 54 -22.48 -9.84 -16.35
N PRO A 55 -21.97 -10.58 -17.35
CA PRO A 55 -20.60 -10.41 -17.84
C PRO A 55 -20.38 -8.98 -18.34
N ASN A 56 -19.40 -8.29 -17.74
CA ASN A 56 -19.05 -6.92 -18.10
C ASN A 56 -17.54 -6.71 -17.89
N MET A 57 -16.85 -6.20 -18.91
CA MET A 57 -15.43 -5.87 -18.82
C MET A 57 -15.10 -4.92 -17.68
N ALA A 58 -16.03 -4.03 -17.31
CA ALA A 58 -15.86 -3.14 -16.17
C ALA A 58 -15.70 -3.91 -14.85
N PHE A 59 -16.49 -4.97 -14.62
CA PHE A 59 -16.35 -5.79 -13.41
C PHE A 59 -15.05 -6.58 -13.39
N LEU A 60 -14.59 -7.05 -14.56
CA LEU A 60 -13.31 -7.74 -14.67
C LEU A 60 -12.14 -6.80 -14.33
N LEU A 61 -12.10 -5.62 -14.94
CA LEU A 61 -11.06 -4.61 -14.72
C LEU A 61 -11.05 -4.12 -13.27
N MET A 62 -12.24 -3.92 -12.68
CA MET A 62 -12.36 -3.56 -11.27
C MET A 62 -11.87 -4.65 -10.32
N ASN A 63 -12.04 -5.92 -10.67
CA ASN A 63 -11.46 -7.03 -9.91
C ASN A 63 -9.93 -7.08 -10.01
N ILE A 64 -9.35 -6.78 -11.18
CA ILE A 64 -7.89 -6.69 -11.34
C ILE A 64 -7.34 -5.59 -10.44
N ILE A 65 -7.97 -4.40 -10.43
CA ILE A 65 -7.60 -3.30 -9.54
C ILE A 65 -7.61 -3.76 -8.07
N ASN A 66 -8.72 -4.35 -7.60
CA ASN A 66 -8.82 -4.80 -6.21
C ASN A 66 -7.81 -5.90 -5.86
N PHE A 67 -7.40 -6.73 -6.82
CA PHE A 67 -6.34 -7.71 -6.63
C PHE A 67 -4.95 -7.07 -6.50
N CYS A 68 -4.66 -6.03 -7.30
CA CYS A 68 -3.44 -5.24 -7.15
C CYS A 68 -3.36 -4.57 -5.77
N LEU A 69 -4.46 -4.01 -5.28
CA LEU A 69 -4.56 -3.41 -3.94
C LEU A 69 -4.43 -4.44 -2.82
N LEU A 70 -4.93 -5.67 -3.04
CA LEU A 70 -4.75 -6.77 -2.09
C LEU A 70 -3.27 -7.12 -1.94
N GLY A 71 -2.55 -7.26 -3.07
CA GLY A 71 -1.12 -7.53 -3.04
C GLY A 71 -0.32 -6.42 -2.37
N GLN A 72 -0.67 -5.15 -2.61
CA GLN A 72 -0.05 -3.99 -1.93
C GLN A 72 -0.27 -4.05 -0.41
N GLY A 73 -1.51 -4.29 0.03
CA GLY A 73 -1.80 -4.37 1.46
C GLY A 73 -1.19 -5.58 2.16
N LEU A 74 -1.03 -6.72 1.47
CA LEU A 74 -0.28 -7.86 2.01
C LEU A 74 1.21 -7.53 2.16
N GLY A 75 1.79 -6.79 1.23
CA GLY A 75 3.16 -6.29 1.36
C GLY A 75 3.33 -5.38 2.59
N HIS A 76 2.38 -4.46 2.80
CA HIS A 76 2.32 -3.62 4.00
C HIS A 76 2.16 -4.43 5.29
N LEU A 77 1.30 -5.45 5.30
CA LEU A 77 1.12 -6.35 6.45
C LEU A 77 2.42 -7.07 6.86
N ILE A 78 3.23 -7.47 5.87
CA ILE A 78 4.52 -8.14 6.12
C ILE A 78 5.58 -7.14 6.57
N THR A 79 5.56 -5.91 6.05
CA THR A 79 6.63 -4.93 6.26
C THR A 79 6.43 -4.05 7.50
N PHE A 80 5.21 -3.77 7.95
CA PHE A 80 4.97 -2.95 9.13
C PHE A 80 5.54 -3.48 10.46
N PRO A 81 5.59 -4.81 10.72
CA PRO A 81 6.32 -5.33 11.87
C PRO A 81 7.78 -4.90 11.93
N CYS A 82 8.41 -4.56 10.80
CA CYS A 82 9.78 -4.06 10.75
C CYS A 82 9.96 -2.69 11.42
N LEU A 83 8.88 -1.91 11.59
CA LEU A 83 8.89 -0.65 12.35
C LEU A 83 9.00 -0.90 13.86
N MET A 84 8.35 -1.97 14.35
CA MET A 84 8.38 -2.37 15.76
C MET A 84 9.69 -3.09 16.12
N PHE A 85 10.22 -3.87 15.17
CA PHE A 85 11.40 -4.70 15.34
C PHE A 85 12.51 -4.28 14.35
N PRO A 86 13.33 -3.27 14.67
CA PRO A 86 14.34 -2.74 13.74
C PRO A 86 15.40 -3.78 13.34
N ASN A 87 15.66 -4.79 14.17
CA ASN A 87 16.57 -5.88 13.82
C ASN A 87 15.99 -6.77 12.72
N LEU A 88 14.66 -6.91 12.62
CA LEU A 88 14.00 -7.60 11.52
C LEU A 88 14.30 -6.91 10.18
N LEU A 89 14.21 -5.58 10.15
CA LEU A 89 14.55 -4.78 8.96
C LEU A 89 16.02 -4.96 8.57
N ARG A 90 16.94 -4.90 9.54
CA ARG A 90 18.39 -5.05 9.27
C ARG A 90 18.74 -6.44 8.75
N THR A 91 18.11 -7.48 9.30
CA THR A 91 18.39 -8.86 8.89
C THR A 91 17.77 -9.20 7.53
N PHE A 92 16.59 -8.66 7.21
CA PHE A 92 15.83 -9.00 6.00
C PHE A 92 15.69 -7.83 5.02
N GLU A 93 16.63 -6.89 5.03
CA GLU A 93 16.60 -5.67 4.22
C GLU A 93 16.33 -5.96 2.74
N THR A 94 17.03 -6.94 2.16
CA THR A 94 16.84 -7.35 0.76
C THR A 94 15.42 -7.83 0.48
N VAL A 95 14.83 -8.61 1.40
CA VAL A 95 13.45 -9.12 1.24
C VAL A 95 12.45 -7.97 1.31
N VAL A 96 12.60 -7.06 2.26
CA VAL A 96 11.74 -5.87 2.40
C VAL A 96 11.81 -5.00 1.13
N ARG A 97 13.01 -4.83 0.55
CA ARG A 97 13.18 -4.11 -0.73
C ARG A 97 12.50 -4.80 -1.90
N ILE A 98 12.58 -6.13 -2.00
CA ILE A 98 11.89 -6.89 -3.04
C ILE A 98 10.38 -6.71 -2.90
N ILE A 99 9.84 -6.80 -1.68
CA ILE A 99 8.42 -6.56 -1.41
C ILE A 99 8.02 -5.14 -1.85
N GLY A 100 8.81 -4.12 -1.50
CA GLY A 100 8.58 -2.74 -1.95
C GLY A 100 8.57 -2.61 -3.48
N GLY A 101 9.49 -3.28 -4.18
CA GLY A 101 9.51 -3.32 -5.65
C GLY A 101 8.26 -3.99 -6.25
N ILE A 102 7.79 -5.08 -5.65
CA ILE A 102 6.54 -5.76 -6.05
C ILE A 102 5.35 -4.81 -5.85
N MET A 103 5.26 -4.16 -4.70
CA MET A 103 4.18 -3.22 -4.39
C MET A 103 4.14 -2.06 -5.39
N ASN A 104 5.29 -1.48 -5.73
CA ASN A 104 5.40 -0.45 -6.77
C ASN A 104 4.95 -0.96 -8.15
N THR A 105 5.25 -2.22 -8.48
CA THR A 105 4.82 -2.82 -9.76
C THR A 105 3.30 -3.04 -9.79
N LEU A 106 2.74 -3.55 -8.69
CA LEU A 106 1.28 -3.71 -8.54
C LEU A 106 0.55 -2.38 -8.63
N TRP A 107 1.16 -1.31 -8.13
CA TRP A 107 0.65 0.04 -8.27
C TRP A 107 0.59 0.52 -9.73
N ILE A 108 1.66 0.31 -10.53
CA ILE A 108 1.64 0.65 -11.97
C ILE A 108 0.53 -0.12 -12.70
N CYS A 109 0.32 -1.38 -12.32
CA CYS A 109 -0.72 -2.23 -12.87
C CYS A 109 -2.14 -1.69 -12.57
N ASP A 110 -2.39 -1.28 -11.32
CA ASP A 110 -3.64 -0.62 -10.93
C ASP A 110 -3.92 0.62 -11.80
N LEU A 111 -2.96 1.55 -11.87
CA LEU A 111 -3.12 2.79 -12.65
C LEU A 111 -3.45 2.51 -14.13
N SER A 112 -2.77 1.54 -14.72
CA SER A 112 -2.98 1.14 -16.11
C SER A 112 -4.37 0.51 -16.31
N THR A 113 -4.82 -0.29 -15.35
CA THR A 113 -6.14 -0.94 -15.39
C THR A 113 -7.27 0.07 -15.18
N ALA A 114 -7.10 1.04 -14.29
CA ALA A 114 -8.05 2.13 -14.06
C ALA A 114 -8.28 2.98 -15.33
N LYS A 115 -7.24 3.18 -16.16
CA LYS A 115 -7.38 3.84 -17.48
C LYS A 115 -8.27 3.03 -18.42
N ASN A 116 -8.08 1.71 -18.48
CA ASN A 116 -8.90 0.82 -19.31
C ASN A 116 -10.33 0.67 -18.80
N LEU A 117 -10.54 0.77 -17.48
CA LEU A 117 -11.88 0.72 -16.89
C LEU A 117 -12.74 1.87 -17.42
N LYS A 118 -12.17 3.09 -17.52
CA LYS A 118 -12.86 4.28 -18.04
C LYS A 118 -13.39 4.07 -19.46
N SER A 119 -12.61 3.46 -20.34
CA SER A 119 -13.02 3.23 -21.73
C SER A 119 -14.07 2.12 -21.90
N SER A 120 -14.26 1.28 -20.88
CA SER A 120 -15.17 0.12 -20.94
C SER A 120 -16.62 0.40 -20.48
N VAL A 121 -16.88 1.58 -19.91
CA VAL A 121 -18.17 1.89 -19.26
C VAL A 121 -19.10 2.61 -20.25
N ALA A 122 -20.25 2.00 -20.55
CA ALA A 122 -21.22 2.55 -21.50
C ALA A 122 -22.20 3.59 -20.91
N SER A 123 -22.32 3.67 -19.58
CA SER A 123 -23.28 4.54 -18.90
C SER A 123 -22.63 5.84 -18.40
N ARG A 124 -23.14 6.98 -18.87
CA ARG A 124 -22.64 8.34 -18.55
C ARG A 124 -22.58 8.65 -17.05
N ARG A 125 -23.51 8.10 -16.26
CA ARG A 125 -23.53 8.29 -14.79
C ARG A 125 -22.42 7.52 -14.09
N ASN A 126 -22.18 6.27 -14.52
CA ASN A 126 -21.10 5.45 -13.99
C ASN A 126 -19.74 5.95 -14.47
N GLU A 127 -19.67 6.48 -15.69
CA GLU A 127 -18.48 7.11 -16.26
C GLU A 127 -18.03 8.31 -15.40
N ILE A 128 -18.95 9.21 -15.02
CA ILE A 128 -18.64 10.37 -14.16
C ILE A 128 -18.17 9.92 -12.77
N ALA A 129 -18.80 8.91 -12.16
CA ALA A 129 -18.40 8.38 -10.85
C ALA A 129 -16.99 7.76 -10.88
N ILE A 130 -16.68 6.97 -11.92
CA ILE A 130 -15.36 6.35 -12.12
C ILE A 130 -14.31 7.41 -12.44
N LEU A 131 -14.65 8.43 -13.23
CA LEU A 131 -13.75 9.55 -13.52
C LEU A 131 -13.42 10.33 -12.26
N PHE A 132 -14.41 10.63 -11.42
CA PHE A 132 -14.20 11.31 -10.15
C PHE A 132 -13.31 10.50 -9.21
N GLN A 133 -13.63 9.21 -9.04
CA GLN A 133 -12.83 8.27 -8.24
C GLN A 133 -11.39 8.18 -8.74
N SER A 134 -11.20 8.01 -10.05
CA SER A 134 -9.86 7.92 -10.62
C SER A 134 -9.09 9.23 -10.56
N SER A 135 -9.73 10.39 -10.71
CA SER A 135 -9.07 11.69 -10.58
C SER A 135 -8.61 11.95 -9.15
N LEU A 136 -9.45 11.64 -8.15
CA LEU A 136 -9.06 11.74 -6.75
C LEU A 136 -7.91 10.80 -6.40
N VAL A 137 -8.00 9.54 -6.83
CA VAL A 137 -6.93 8.55 -6.62
C VAL A 137 -5.64 8.99 -7.31
N THR A 138 -5.71 9.43 -8.57
CA THR A 138 -4.53 9.87 -9.32
C THR A 138 -3.89 11.10 -8.69
N GLY A 139 -4.69 12.07 -8.23
CA GLY A 139 -4.22 13.26 -7.53
C GLY A 139 -3.54 12.90 -6.21
N TYR A 140 -4.19 12.06 -5.40
CA TYR A 140 -3.65 11.55 -4.14
C TYR A 140 -2.27 10.91 -4.35
N ILE A 141 -2.18 10.00 -5.32
CA ILE A 141 -0.95 9.26 -5.63
C ILE A 141 0.14 10.18 -6.17
N SER A 142 -0.22 11.13 -7.02
CA SER A 142 0.74 12.10 -7.56
C SER A 142 1.40 12.87 -6.42
N VAL A 143 0.62 13.35 -5.45
CA VAL A 143 1.15 14.02 -4.25
C VAL A 143 2.09 13.10 -3.48
N MET A 144 1.72 11.83 -3.28
CA MET A 144 2.59 10.86 -2.59
C MET A 144 3.95 10.66 -3.28
N ILE A 145 3.96 10.57 -4.62
CA ILE A 145 5.20 10.43 -5.41
C ILE A 145 6.05 11.70 -5.32
N PHE A 146 5.42 12.87 -5.40
CA PHE A 146 6.10 14.15 -5.24
C PHE A 146 6.82 14.23 -3.89
N VAL A 147 6.17 13.79 -2.81
CA VAL A 147 6.77 13.78 -1.46
C VAL A 147 7.86 12.71 -1.34
N TRP A 148 7.67 11.50 -1.89
CA TRP A 148 8.61 10.39 -1.76
C TRP A 148 9.95 10.63 -2.50
N HIS A 149 9.95 11.43 -3.58
CA HIS A 149 11.12 11.65 -4.42
C HIS A 149 11.62 13.12 -4.42
N PRO A 150 12.14 13.63 -3.29
CA PRO A 150 12.64 15.00 -3.21
C PRO A 150 13.83 15.25 -4.17
N ALA A 151 14.59 14.21 -4.52
CA ALA A 151 15.69 14.31 -5.49
C ALA A 151 15.22 14.62 -6.93
N LEU A 152 13.99 14.24 -7.28
CA LEU A 152 13.40 14.54 -8.60
C LEU A 152 12.74 15.93 -8.63
N PHE A 153 12.36 16.47 -7.48
CA PHE A 153 11.60 17.72 -7.35
C PHE A 153 12.24 18.65 -6.31
N THR A 154 13.43 19.15 -6.65
CA THR A 154 14.27 19.98 -5.77
C THR A 154 13.64 21.33 -5.38
N THR A 155 12.63 21.78 -6.12
CA THR A 155 11.96 23.08 -5.92
C THR A 155 11.11 23.14 -4.64
N PHE A 156 10.80 21.99 -4.01
CA PHE A 156 9.82 21.89 -2.92
C PHE A 156 10.27 20.94 -1.80
N GLN A 157 11.25 21.35 -0.98
CA GLN A 157 11.69 20.57 0.19
C GLN A 157 10.80 20.82 1.43
N PHE A 158 9.50 20.56 1.32
CA PHE A 158 8.58 20.77 2.45
C PHE A 158 8.64 19.68 3.52
N ILE A 159 9.11 18.47 3.16
CA ILE A 159 9.15 17.29 4.05
C ILE A 159 10.51 16.61 3.93
N ASP A 160 11.18 16.38 5.06
CA ASP A 160 12.45 15.66 5.09
C ASP A 160 12.21 14.14 5.08
N MET A 161 12.46 13.52 3.93
CA MET A 161 12.33 12.07 3.75
C MET A 161 13.50 11.27 4.33
N ASN A 162 14.53 11.89 4.91
CA ASN A 162 15.56 11.18 5.68
C ASN A 162 15.07 10.81 7.08
N ASP A 163 14.02 11.47 7.57
CA ASP A 163 13.37 11.14 8.83
C ASP A 163 12.53 9.87 8.71
N ILE A 164 12.80 8.90 9.60
CA ILE A 164 12.11 7.61 9.68
C ILE A 164 10.62 7.80 9.97
N THR A 165 10.26 8.80 10.78
CA THR A 165 8.86 9.10 11.11
C THR A 165 8.10 9.57 9.87
N ASN A 166 8.69 10.44 9.07
CA ASN A 166 8.10 10.89 7.80
C ASN A 166 7.95 9.74 6.81
N GLN A 167 8.95 8.86 6.71
CA GLN A 167 8.85 7.64 5.91
C GLN A 167 7.72 6.73 6.39
N ALA A 168 7.56 6.57 7.70
CA ALA A 168 6.50 5.74 8.29
C ALA A 168 5.11 6.33 8.01
N ILE A 169 4.93 7.64 8.17
CA ILE A 169 3.69 8.36 7.83
C ILE A 169 3.34 8.18 6.36
N LEU A 170 4.32 8.31 5.47
CA LEU A 170 4.08 8.16 4.04
C LEU A 170 3.76 6.70 3.67
N ASN A 171 4.41 5.72 4.28
CA ASN A 171 4.03 4.30 4.15
C ASN A 171 2.62 4.01 4.66
N PHE A 172 2.17 4.68 5.72
CA PHE A 172 0.79 4.58 6.17
C PHE A 172 -0.18 5.19 5.15
N MET A 173 0.15 6.33 4.54
CA MET A 173 -0.65 6.89 3.46
C MET A 173 -0.74 5.94 2.24
N TRP A 174 0.30 5.15 1.96
CA TRP A 174 0.27 4.11 0.93
C TRP A 174 -0.66 2.95 1.31
N LEU A 175 -0.71 2.57 2.59
CA LEU A 175 -1.73 1.64 3.08
C LEU A 175 -3.15 2.23 2.93
N VAL A 176 -3.36 3.48 3.30
CA VAL A 176 -4.68 4.15 3.20
C VAL A 176 -5.18 4.13 1.75
N HIS A 177 -4.30 4.28 0.77
CA HIS A 177 -4.67 4.16 -0.65
C HIS A 177 -5.36 2.82 -0.98
N CYS A 178 -4.93 1.71 -0.36
CA CYS A 178 -5.54 0.40 -0.54
C CYS A 178 -7.02 0.36 -0.13
N TYR A 179 -7.46 1.29 0.73
CA TYR A 179 -8.84 1.45 1.18
C TYR A 179 -9.66 2.44 0.34
N VAL A 180 -9.02 3.43 -0.28
CA VAL A 180 -9.72 4.48 -1.02
C VAL A 180 -10.60 3.87 -2.12
N ASN A 181 -10.04 3.00 -2.95
CA ASN A 181 -10.77 2.41 -4.07
C ASN A 181 -11.97 1.53 -3.64
N PRO A 182 -11.84 0.62 -2.67
CA PRO A 182 -12.95 -0.07 -1.99
C PRO A 182 -14.04 0.84 -1.43
N CYS A 183 -13.65 1.89 -0.70
CA CYS A 183 -14.61 2.81 -0.07
C CYS A 183 -15.39 3.59 -1.13
N MET A 184 -14.70 4.11 -2.14
CA MET A 184 -15.34 4.84 -3.24
C MET A 184 -16.29 3.92 -4.02
N LEU A 185 -15.90 2.66 -4.22
CA LEU A 185 -16.77 1.63 -4.80
C LEU A 185 -18.10 1.47 -4.04
N LEU A 186 -18.02 1.34 -2.71
CA LEU A 186 -19.22 1.17 -1.87
C LEU A 186 -20.09 2.43 -1.82
N VAL A 187 -19.49 3.62 -1.86
CA VAL A 187 -20.20 4.89 -1.77
C VAL A 187 -20.89 5.25 -3.09
N PHE A 188 -20.21 5.06 -4.23
CA PHE A 188 -20.67 5.57 -5.52
C PHE A 188 -21.40 4.55 -6.40
N ASN A 189 -21.26 3.23 -6.17
CA ASN A 189 -21.93 2.18 -6.95
C ASN A 189 -23.12 1.53 -6.20
N LYS A 190 -23.93 2.32 -5.50
CA LYS A 190 -25.25 1.89 -4.99
C LYS A 190 -26.23 1.61 -6.12
#